data_AF-A0A6M4INZ7-F1
#
_entry.id   AF-A0A6M4INZ7-F1
#
_cell.length_a   1.000
_cell.length_b   1.000
_cell.length_c   1.000
_cell.angle_alpha   90.00
_cell.angle_beta   90.00
_cell.angle_gamma   90.00
#
_symmetry.space_group_name_H-M   'P 1'
#
loop_
_entity.id
_entity.type
_entity.pdbx_description
1 polymer ?
#
loop_
_entity_poly.entity_id
_entity_poly.type
_entity_poly.pdbx_seq_one_letter_code
_entity_poly.pdbx_strand_id
1 'polypeptide(L)'
;MSTARNHRGRRGAALVVALVTIAVLASVTAIASSQARRAASVVDNRRSQMTARAMAESGVLAARAQIEASLRNAGADSAQVDRVFDALTTDGASARQDTVGDGVFATIVVDVSARLDVNTAGADGLQQLLATVAPPSEARRVADAIEAHVRGDDVESTGENRDAIQQRRQRDSVAAVMLGRAPTSRVMQPFTSLDELLTVPGMQGAWLDALAADLTVDGDGRVNRRSASRRVLAAATGTLVDRPSRLLVVSRGWRRDHVLTREIQAVFDVSGAELRLVRWREQDR
;
A
#
# COMPACT_ATOMS: atom_id res chain seq x y z
N MET A 1 -87.28 10.74 22.29
CA MET A 1 -85.87 11.19 22.40
C MET A 1 -84.91 10.08 21.93
N SER A 2 -84.68 9.88 20.62
CA SER A 2 -83.68 8.90 20.14
C SER A 2 -83.20 9.14 18.69
N THR A 3 -82.85 10.38 18.33
CA THR A 3 -82.33 10.70 16.98
C THR A 3 -81.11 11.63 16.99
N ALA A 4 -80.84 12.37 18.07
CA ALA A 4 -79.67 13.26 18.17
C ALA A 4 -78.34 12.52 18.47
N ARG A 5 -78.38 11.25 18.89
CA ARG A 5 -77.18 10.47 19.29
C ARG A 5 -76.42 9.89 18.08
N ASN A 6 -77.11 9.64 16.96
CA ASN A 6 -76.52 9.00 15.77
C ASN A 6 -75.64 9.95 14.90
N HIS A 7 -75.89 11.26 14.90
CA HIS A 7 -75.06 12.20 14.11
C HIS A 7 -73.71 12.52 14.75
N ARG A 8 -73.59 12.51 16.08
CA ARG A 8 -72.29 12.71 16.77
C ARG A 8 -71.37 11.49 16.60
N GLY A 9 -71.91 10.27 16.67
CA GLY A 9 -71.16 9.03 16.40
C GLY A 9 -70.65 8.94 14.95
N ARG A 10 -71.48 9.32 13.96
CA ARG A 10 -71.08 9.36 12.54
C ARG A 10 -70.02 10.42 12.23
N ARG A 11 -70.10 11.61 12.86
CA ARG A 11 -69.08 12.67 12.71
C ARG A 11 -67.75 12.29 13.36
N GLY A 12 -67.78 11.65 14.52
CA GLY A 12 -66.58 11.10 15.17
C GLY A 12 -65.91 10.02 14.32
N ALA A 13 -66.69 9.09 13.76
CA ALA A 13 -66.17 8.05 12.86
C ALA A 13 -65.53 8.64 11.59
N ALA A 14 -66.17 9.63 10.96
CA ALA A 14 -65.63 10.29 9.76
C ALA A 14 -64.29 11.00 10.03
N LEU A 15 -64.17 11.67 11.18
CA LEU A 15 -62.94 12.36 11.57
C LEU A 15 -61.80 11.37 11.87
N VAL A 16 -62.10 10.26 12.55
CA VAL A 16 -61.12 9.20 12.80
C VAL A 16 -60.64 8.58 11.50
N VAL A 17 -61.55 8.27 10.56
CA VAL A 17 -61.19 7.74 9.23
C VAL A 17 -60.32 8.73 8.46
N ALA A 18 -60.66 10.02 8.47
CA ALA A 18 -59.86 11.04 7.79
C ALA A 18 -58.47 11.17 8.41
N LEU A 19 -58.36 11.20 9.74
CA LEU A 19 -57.08 11.26 10.44
C LEU A 19 -56.22 10.03 10.19
N VAL A 20 -56.80 8.82 10.22
CA VAL A 20 -56.09 7.58 9.89
C VAL A 20 -55.62 7.61 8.44
N THR A 21 -56.44 8.09 7.52
CA THR A 21 -56.07 8.21 6.10
C THR A 21 -54.90 9.17 5.91
N ILE A 22 -54.93 10.33 6.56
CA ILE A 22 -53.83 11.31 6.53
C ILE A 22 -52.56 10.72 7.16
N ALA A 23 -52.67 10.03 8.29
CA ALA A 23 -51.53 9.41 8.96
C ALA A 23 -50.89 8.31 8.09
N VAL A 24 -51.69 7.47 7.44
CA VAL A 24 -51.21 6.45 6.48
C VAL A 24 -50.53 7.12 5.28
N LEU A 25 -51.16 8.14 4.69
CA LEU A 25 -50.59 8.85 3.55
C LEU A 25 -49.25 9.51 3.90
N ALA A 26 -49.19 10.21 5.04
CA ALA A 26 -47.95 10.83 5.53
C ALA A 26 -46.86 9.79 5.78
N SER A 27 -47.22 8.61 6.31
CA SER A 27 -46.29 7.50 6.52
C SER A 27 -45.74 6.97 5.20
N VAL A 28 -46.60 6.77 4.19
CA VAL A 28 -46.19 6.34 2.85
C VAL A 28 -45.25 7.36 2.21
N THR A 29 -45.58 8.66 2.28
CA THR A 29 -44.72 9.73 1.76
C THR A 29 -43.37 9.80 2.49
N ALA A 30 -43.35 9.61 3.81
CA ALA A 30 -42.14 9.58 4.61
C ALA A 30 -41.25 8.38 4.24
N ILE A 31 -41.83 7.19 4.06
CA ILE A 31 -41.11 5.99 3.62
C ILE A 31 -40.52 6.22 2.23
N ALA A 32 -41.31 6.67 1.26
CA ALA A 32 -40.84 6.95 -0.10
C ALA A 32 -39.71 7.99 -0.11
N SER A 33 -39.84 9.07 0.67
CA SER A 33 -38.80 10.10 0.80
C SER A 33 -37.51 9.54 1.42
N SER A 34 -37.63 8.67 2.42
CA SER A 34 -36.47 8.03 3.06
C SER A 34 -35.75 7.08 2.10
N GLN A 35 -36.50 6.33 1.29
CA GLN A 35 -35.94 5.44 0.28
C GLN A 35 -35.25 6.22 -0.84
N ALA A 36 -35.86 7.31 -1.31
CA ALA A 36 -35.26 8.19 -2.31
C ALA A 36 -33.95 8.82 -1.81
N ARG A 37 -33.91 9.29 -0.55
CA ARG A 37 -32.66 9.83 0.06
C ARG A 37 -31.57 8.76 0.18
N ARG A 38 -31.92 7.52 0.56
CA ARG A 38 -30.97 6.40 0.61
C ARG A 38 -30.44 6.03 -0.77
N ALA A 39 -31.30 6.00 -1.78
CA ALA A 39 -30.87 5.75 -3.15
C ALA A 39 -29.94 6.86 -3.67
N ALA A 40 -30.28 8.12 -3.38
CA ALA A 40 -29.46 9.28 -3.74
C ALA A 40 -28.07 9.23 -3.07
N SER A 41 -27.99 8.89 -1.78
CA SER A 41 -26.69 8.78 -1.09
C SER A 41 -25.82 7.65 -1.64
N VAL A 42 -26.41 6.51 -2.05
CA VAL A 42 -25.67 5.42 -2.69
C VAL A 42 -25.09 5.85 -4.04
N VAL A 43 -25.88 6.55 -4.86
CA VAL A 43 -25.40 7.08 -6.15
C VAL A 43 -24.31 8.12 -5.95
N ASP A 44 -24.50 9.02 -4.98
CA ASP A 44 -23.50 10.06 -4.69
C ASP A 44 -22.18 9.46 -4.18
N ASN A 45 -22.24 8.50 -3.26
CA ASN A 45 -21.07 7.77 -2.78
C ASN A 45 -20.34 7.05 -3.91
N ARG A 46 -21.07 6.37 -4.81
CA ARG A 46 -20.46 5.71 -5.98
C ARG A 46 -19.76 6.71 -6.90
N ARG A 47 -20.42 7.84 -7.18
CA ARG A 47 -19.81 8.92 -7.96
C ARG A 47 -18.54 9.43 -7.27
N SER A 48 -18.60 9.70 -5.97
CA SER A 48 -17.45 10.15 -5.19
C SER A 48 -16.29 9.16 -5.22
N GLN A 49 -16.56 7.86 -5.11
CA GLN A 49 -15.53 6.82 -5.22
C GLN A 49 -14.89 6.78 -6.61
N MET A 50 -15.70 6.87 -7.68
CA MET A 50 -15.17 6.91 -9.05
C MET A 50 -14.34 8.17 -9.29
N THR A 51 -14.81 9.34 -8.82
CA THR A 51 -14.03 10.59 -8.90
C THR A 51 -12.73 10.48 -8.10
N ALA A 52 -12.80 9.99 -6.86
CA ALA A 52 -11.62 9.82 -6.00
C ALA A 52 -10.57 8.92 -6.66
N ARG A 53 -10.99 7.79 -7.23
CA ARG A 53 -10.11 6.90 -7.99
C ARG A 53 -9.50 7.57 -9.21
N ALA A 54 -10.33 8.18 -10.06
CA ALA A 54 -9.85 8.87 -11.27
C ALA A 54 -8.86 10.01 -10.92
N MET A 55 -9.07 10.71 -9.82
CA MET A 55 -8.16 11.75 -9.34
C MET A 55 -6.85 11.16 -8.81
N ALA A 56 -6.91 10.07 -8.05
CA ALA A 56 -5.70 9.38 -7.60
C ALA A 56 -4.86 8.89 -8.80
N GLU A 57 -5.51 8.29 -9.80
CA GLU A 57 -4.88 7.89 -11.07
C GLU A 57 -4.24 9.07 -11.79
N SER A 58 -4.98 10.18 -11.90
CA SER A 58 -4.51 11.42 -12.52
C SER A 58 -3.27 11.96 -11.82
N GLY A 59 -3.22 11.91 -10.48
CA GLY A 59 -2.04 12.35 -9.73
C GLY A 59 -0.81 11.51 -10.02
N VAL A 60 -0.93 10.17 -10.11
CA VAL A 60 0.19 9.31 -10.49
C VAL A 60 0.70 9.65 -11.89
N LEU A 61 -0.22 9.80 -12.86
CA LEU A 61 0.14 10.12 -14.25
C LEU A 61 0.77 11.51 -14.37
N ALA A 62 0.25 12.51 -13.66
CA ALA A 62 0.79 13.87 -13.65
C ALA A 62 2.20 13.91 -13.04
N ALA A 63 2.41 13.24 -11.91
CA ALA A 63 3.72 13.13 -11.28
C ALA A 63 4.73 12.45 -12.21
N ARG A 64 4.35 11.32 -12.82
CA ARG A 64 5.19 10.63 -13.82
C ARG A 64 5.57 11.56 -14.97
N ALA A 65 4.59 12.19 -15.60
CA ALA A 65 4.83 13.07 -16.75
C ALA A 65 5.75 14.25 -16.41
N GLN A 66 5.56 14.84 -15.22
CA GLN A 66 6.40 15.93 -14.73
C GLN A 66 7.85 15.49 -14.48
N ILE A 67 8.05 14.33 -13.83
CA ILE A 67 9.39 13.79 -13.55
C ILE A 67 10.10 13.49 -14.87
N GLU A 68 9.47 12.74 -15.77
CA GLU A 68 10.06 12.41 -17.06
C GLU A 68 10.35 13.66 -17.91
N ALA A 69 9.46 14.67 -17.89
CA ALA A 69 9.72 15.94 -18.56
C ALA A 69 10.94 16.67 -17.97
N SER A 70 11.07 16.68 -16.63
CA SER A 70 12.21 17.30 -15.95
C SER A 70 13.52 16.58 -16.27
N LEU A 71 13.50 15.24 -16.31
CA LEU A 71 14.67 14.43 -16.70
C LEU A 71 15.03 14.62 -18.17
N ARG A 72 14.05 14.67 -19.08
CA ARG A 72 14.29 14.97 -20.50
C ARG A 72 14.88 16.36 -20.71
N ASN A 73 14.40 17.36 -19.95
CA ASN A 73 14.93 18.73 -20.01
C ASN A 73 16.36 18.82 -19.47
N ALA A 74 16.71 18.04 -18.44
CA ALA A 74 18.08 17.93 -17.95
C ALA A 74 19.02 17.29 -18.99
N GLY A 75 18.48 16.41 -19.85
CA GLY A 75 19.23 15.78 -20.94
C GLY A 75 20.39 14.93 -20.42
N ALA A 76 21.56 15.08 -21.04
CA ALA A 76 22.79 14.37 -20.66
C ALA A 76 23.60 15.08 -19.55
N ASP A 77 23.15 16.24 -19.06
CA ASP A 77 23.84 16.96 -17.99
C ASP A 77 23.60 16.26 -16.65
N SER A 78 24.62 15.53 -16.20
CA SER A 78 24.60 14.77 -14.95
C SER A 78 24.27 15.64 -13.72
N ALA A 79 24.75 16.89 -13.68
CA ALA A 79 24.48 17.77 -12.55
C ALA A 79 23.02 18.27 -12.56
N GLN A 80 22.42 18.47 -13.73
CA GLN A 80 21.00 18.79 -13.84
C GLN A 80 20.12 17.61 -13.44
N VAL A 81 20.46 16.40 -13.89
CA VAL A 81 19.73 15.18 -13.52
C VAL A 81 19.76 14.98 -12.00
N ASP A 82 20.92 15.18 -11.38
CA ASP A 82 21.06 15.09 -9.93
C ASP A 82 20.19 16.12 -9.20
N ARG A 83 20.16 17.38 -9.68
CA ARG A 83 19.27 18.41 -9.11
C ARG A 83 17.79 18.04 -9.22
N VAL A 84 17.37 17.40 -10.32
CA VAL A 84 15.99 16.92 -10.47
C VAL A 84 15.69 15.87 -9.40
N PHE A 85 16.56 14.89 -9.19
CA PHE A 85 16.34 13.87 -8.17
C PHE A 85 16.40 14.44 -6.74
N ASP A 86 17.37 15.29 -6.43
CA ASP A 86 17.47 15.92 -5.11
C ASP A 86 16.20 16.71 -4.77
N ALA A 87 15.63 17.44 -5.75
CA ALA A 87 14.39 18.18 -5.58
C ALA A 87 13.18 17.26 -5.32
N LEU A 88 13.17 16.04 -5.88
CA LEU A 88 12.10 15.06 -5.67
C LEU A 88 12.21 14.34 -4.32
N THR A 89 13.41 14.25 -3.75
CA THR A 89 13.65 13.45 -2.54
C THR A 89 13.85 14.30 -1.29
N THR A 90 13.86 15.63 -1.42
CA THR A 90 13.90 16.54 -0.27
C THR A 90 12.54 16.54 0.44
N ASP A 91 12.54 16.31 1.75
CA ASP A 91 11.33 16.23 2.58
C ASP A 91 10.39 17.43 2.34
N GLY A 92 9.13 17.11 2.02
CA GLY A 92 8.06 18.10 1.77
C GLY A 92 8.04 18.74 0.38
N ALA A 93 9.11 18.67 -0.41
CA ALA A 93 9.18 19.31 -1.74
C ALA A 93 8.34 18.60 -2.81
N SER A 94 8.08 17.30 -2.64
CA SER A 94 7.32 16.48 -3.60
C SER A 94 5.83 16.42 -3.35
N ALA A 95 5.32 17.11 -2.33
CA ALA A 95 3.89 17.18 -2.07
C ALA A 95 3.21 18.14 -3.05
N ARG A 96 2.57 17.60 -4.10
CA ARG A 96 1.84 18.40 -5.10
C ARG A 96 0.35 18.11 -5.04
N GLN A 97 -0.45 19.17 -4.96
CA GLN A 97 -1.91 19.10 -5.05
C GLN A 97 -2.42 19.81 -6.31
N ASP A 98 -3.41 19.23 -6.97
CA ASP A 98 -4.07 19.83 -8.14
C ASP A 98 -5.58 19.53 -8.15
N THR A 99 -6.35 20.25 -8.96
CA THR A 99 -7.80 20.04 -9.13
C THR A 99 -8.17 19.87 -10.59
N VAL A 100 -9.03 18.89 -10.89
CA VAL A 100 -9.72 18.77 -12.17
C VAL A 100 -11.23 18.72 -11.93
N GLY A 101 -11.96 19.77 -12.31
CA GLY A 101 -13.40 19.87 -12.07
C GLY A 101 -13.76 19.90 -10.58
N ASP A 102 -14.56 18.94 -10.14
CA ASP A 102 -14.93 18.72 -8.73
C ASP A 102 -13.96 17.77 -7.99
N GLY A 103 -12.96 17.21 -8.68
CA GLY A 103 -11.97 16.30 -8.14
C GLY A 103 -10.67 17.01 -7.72
N VAL A 104 -10.04 16.49 -6.67
CA VAL A 104 -8.74 16.95 -6.16
C VAL A 104 -7.83 15.73 -6.01
N PHE A 105 -6.55 15.90 -6.30
CA PHE A 105 -5.53 14.92 -5.92
C PHE A 105 -4.35 15.59 -5.22
N ALA A 106 -3.70 14.84 -4.34
CA ALA A 106 -2.42 15.17 -3.75
C ALA A 106 -1.45 14.01 -3.97
N THR A 107 -0.22 14.33 -4.35
CA THR A 107 0.82 13.36 -4.69
C THR A 107 2.06 13.61 -3.84
N ILE A 108 2.75 12.53 -3.48
CA ILE A 108 4.10 12.55 -2.92
C ILE A 108 4.96 11.55 -3.69
N VAL A 109 6.26 11.84 -3.76
CA VAL A 109 7.27 10.99 -4.40
C VAL A 109 8.26 10.57 -3.33
N VAL A 110 8.60 9.29 -3.31
CA VAL A 110 9.52 8.68 -2.33
C VAL A 110 10.59 7.92 -3.10
N ASP A 111 11.85 8.13 -2.72
CA ASP A 111 12.95 7.29 -3.16
C ASP A 111 12.92 5.94 -2.44
N VAL A 112 12.51 4.91 -3.15
CA VAL A 112 12.43 3.55 -2.60
C VAL A 112 13.83 2.95 -2.44
N SER A 113 14.77 3.36 -3.30
CA SER A 113 16.17 2.95 -3.23
C SER A 113 16.89 3.56 -2.03
N ALA A 114 16.31 4.54 -1.34
CA ALA A 114 16.83 5.02 -0.05
C ALA A 114 16.63 4.02 1.10
N ARG A 115 15.87 2.94 0.86
CA ARG A 115 15.45 1.95 1.87
C ARG A 115 16.04 0.58 1.56
N LEU A 116 16.13 -0.26 2.58
CA LEU A 116 16.56 -1.64 2.47
C LEU A 116 15.37 -2.53 2.07
N ASP A 117 15.52 -3.25 0.97
CA ASP A 117 14.48 -4.17 0.50
C ASP A 117 14.58 -5.54 1.20
N VAL A 118 13.54 -5.89 1.95
CA VAL A 118 13.50 -7.13 2.73
C VAL A 118 13.55 -8.39 1.87
N ASN A 119 13.11 -8.28 0.61
CA ASN A 119 13.10 -9.40 -0.32
C ASN A 119 14.48 -9.69 -0.93
N THR A 120 15.43 -8.76 -0.82
CA THR A 120 16.73 -8.85 -1.52
C THR A 120 17.95 -8.62 -0.62
N ALA A 121 17.79 -8.02 0.56
CA ALA A 121 18.89 -7.69 1.47
C ALA A 121 19.64 -8.90 2.06
N GLY A 122 19.01 -10.08 2.10
CA GLY A 122 19.56 -11.27 2.75
C GLY A 122 19.63 -11.16 4.27
N ALA A 123 19.98 -12.26 4.94
CA ALA A 123 19.98 -12.32 6.41
C ALA A 123 21.00 -11.37 7.06
N ASP A 124 22.17 -11.17 6.45
CA ASP A 124 23.23 -10.33 7.03
C ASP A 124 22.83 -8.85 7.05
N GLY A 125 22.30 -8.33 5.93
CA GLY A 125 21.83 -6.95 5.85
C GLY A 125 20.65 -6.69 6.78
N LEU A 126 19.68 -7.61 6.80
CA LEU A 126 18.53 -7.52 7.70
C LEU A 126 18.94 -7.56 9.17
N GLN A 127 19.87 -8.45 9.55
CA GLN A 127 20.37 -8.54 10.92
C GLN A 127 21.08 -7.25 11.33
N GLN A 128 21.87 -6.66 10.43
CA GLN A 128 22.57 -5.40 10.71
C GLN A 128 21.59 -4.25 10.98
N LEU A 129 20.48 -4.17 10.22
CA LEU A 129 19.45 -3.16 10.43
C LEU A 129 18.62 -3.44 11.69
N LEU A 130 18.16 -4.68 11.88
CA LEU A 130 17.36 -5.09 13.05
C LEU A 130 18.12 -4.93 14.37
N ALA A 131 19.44 -5.13 14.38
CA ALA A 131 20.27 -4.93 15.58
C ALA A 131 20.27 -3.48 16.09
N THR A 132 19.74 -2.51 15.32
CA THR A 132 19.58 -1.12 15.77
C THR A 132 18.37 -0.91 16.69
N VAL A 133 17.44 -1.87 16.74
CA VAL A 133 16.18 -1.79 17.51
C VAL A 133 15.88 -3.04 18.34
N ALA A 134 16.60 -4.14 18.10
CA ALA A 134 16.40 -5.44 18.74
C ALA A 134 17.71 -6.00 19.32
N PRO A 135 17.66 -6.90 20.33
CA PRO A 135 18.83 -7.63 20.80
C PRO A 135 19.53 -8.39 19.65
N PRO A 136 20.87 -8.45 19.59
CA PRO A 136 21.59 -9.02 18.43
C PRO A 136 21.20 -10.47 18.09
N SER A 137 20.92 -11.29 19.10
CA SER A 137 20.52 -12.70 18.90
C SER A 137 19.09 -12.82 18.33
N GLU A 138 18.18 -11.93 18.73
CA GLU A 138 16.82 -11.85 18.18
C GLU A 138 16.83 -11.29 16.76
N ALA A 139 17.58 -10.21 16.53
CA ALA A 139 17.79 -9.62 15.22
C ALA A 139 18.28 -10.67 14.21
N ARG A 140 19.25 -11.51 14.60
CA ARG A 140 19.74 -12.59 13.74
C ARG A 140 18.67 -13.64 13.46
N ARG A 141 17.96 -14.12 14.49
CA ARG A 141 16.90 -15.13 14.32
C ARG A 141 15.80 -14.64 13.39
N VAL A 142 15.35 -13.39 13.55
CA VAL A 142 14.32 -12.80 12.70
C VAL A 142 14.82 -12.61 11.27
N ALA A 143 16.06 -12.13 11.08
CA ALA A 143 16.64 -11.99 9.76
C ALA A 143 16.77 -13.32 9.00
N ASP A 144 17.24 -14.38 9.69
CA ASP A 144 17.30 -15.74 9.13
C ASP A 144 15.88 -16.25 8.78
N ALA A 145 14.87 -15.95 9.61
CA ALA A 145 13.49 -16.36 9.37
C ALA A 145 12.84 -15.62 8.17
N ILE A 146 13.10 -14.31 8.02
CA ILE A 146 12.68 -13.53 6.84
C ILE A 146 13.30 -14.13 5.58
N GLU A 147 14.60 -14.40 5.60
CA GLU A 147 15.30 -14.93 4.44
C GLU A 147 14.83 -16.35 4.08
N ALA A 148 14.60 -17.20 5.08
CA ALA A 148 14.02 -18.53 4.89
C ALA A 148 12.61 -18.44 4.27
N HIS A 149 11.77 -17.52 4.77
CA HIS A 149 10.45 -17.27 4.19
C HIS A 149 10.54 -16.87 2.71
N VAL A 150 11.38 -15.89 2.37
CA VAL A 150 11.54 -15.42 0.99
C VAL A 150 11.99 -16.55 0.05
N ARG A 151 12.85 -17.45 0.51
CA ARG A 151 13.30 -18.63 -0.25
C ARG A 151 12.26 -19.75 -0.35
N GLY A 152 11.19 -19.70 0.45
CA GLY A 152 10.20 -20.77 0.55
C GLY A 152 10.73 -21.99 1.32
N ASP A 153 11.60 -21.75 2.31
CA ASP A 153 12.15 -22.80 3.18
C ASP A 153 11.25 -23.02 4.39
N ASP A 154 10.94 -24.29 4.71
CA ASP A 154 10.22 -24.63 5.93
C ASP A 154 11.04 -24.23 7.18
N VAL A 155 10.45 -23.38 8.01
CA VAL A 155 11.03 -22.76 9.22
C VAL A 155 11.42 -23.80 10.30
N GLU A 156 10.99 -25.06 10.17
CA GLU A 156 11.37 -26.14 11.10
C GLU A 156 12.87 -26.50 11.07
N SER A 157 13.66 -25.96 10.12
CA SER A 157 15.07 -26.33 9.95
C SER A 157 16.12 -25.41 10.57
N THR A 158 15.72 -24.38 11.30
CA THR A 158 16.64 -23.37 11.88
C THR A 158 17.31 -23.76 13.20
N GLY A 159 17.02 -24.94 13.77
CA GLY A 159 17.54 -25.37 15.08
C GLY A 159 18.73 -26.33 15.08
N GLU A 160 19.07 -26.96 13.95
CA GLU A 160 20.04 -28.05 13.89
C GLU A 160 21.20 -27.74 12.93
N ASN A 161 22.37 -28.33 13.24
CA ASN A 161 23.66 -28.11 12.58
C ASN A 161 23.54 -28.03 11.04
N ARG A 162 23.65 -26.80 10.49
CA ARG A 162 23.40 -26.48 9.06
C ARG A 162 24.15 -27.42 8.12
N ASP A 163 25.39 -27.80 8.45
CA ASP A 163 26.21 -28.68 7.62
C ASP A 163 25.73 -30.13 7.58
N ALA A 164 25.26 -30.66 8.71
CA ALA A 164 24.73 -32.03 8.80
C ALA A 164 23.37 -32.16 8.11
N ILE A 165 22.54 -31.11 8.21
CA ILE A 165 21.27 -31.02 7.49
C ILE A 165 21.51 -30.85 6.00
N GLN A 166 22.49 -30.04 5.59
CA GLN A 166 22.82 -29.85 4.18
C GLN A 166 23.34 -31.14 3.54
N GLN A 167 24.15 -31.92 4.25
CA GLN A 167 24.60 -33.24 3.79
C GLN A 167 23.45 -34.27 3.71
N ARG A 168 22.54 -34.31 4.69
CA ARG A 168 21.36 -35.19 4.63
C ARG A 168 20.42 -34.79 3.49
N ARG A 169 20.15 -33.50 3.32
CA ARG A 169 19.33 -32.95 2.23
C ARG A 169 19.97 -33.16 0.85
N GLN A 170 21.29 -33.08 0.73
CA GLN A 170 21.99 -33.42 -0.51
C GLN A 170 21.85 -34.91 -0.85
N ARG A 171 21.98 -35.80 0.14
CA ARG A 171 21.75 -37.24 -0.06
C ARG A 171 20.30 -37.54 -0.47
N ASP A 172 19.34 -36.92 0.22
CA ASP A 172 17.92 -37.13 -0.03
C ASP A 172 17.49 -36.52 -1.37
N SER A 173 18.07 -35.38 -1.79
CA SER A 173 17.80 -34.78 -3.10
C SER A 173 18.42 -35.57 -4.25
N VAL A 174 19.61 -36.15 -4.09
CA VAL A 174 20.18 -37.07 -5.09
C VAL A 174 19.31 -38.33 -5.21
N ALA A 175 18.88 -38.90 -4.08
CA ALA A 175 17.97 -40.05 -4.06
C ALA A 175 16.60 -39.69 -4.69
N ALA A 176 16.06 -38.52 -4.40
CA ALA A 176 14.79 -38.04 -4.95
C ALA A 176 14.87 -37.76 -6.46
N VAL A 177 15.99 -37.20 -6.93
CA VAL A 177 16.27 -37.01 -8.38
C VAL A 177 16.40 -38.36 -9.08
N MET A 178 17.09 -39.34 -8.49
CA MET A 178 17.18 -40.69 -9.07
C MET A 178 15.83 -41.43 -9.10
N LEU A 179 14.92 -41.12 -8.16
CA LEU A 179 13.56 -41.68 -8.11
C LEU A 179 12.54 -40.90 -8.96
N GLY A 180 12.98 -39.91 -9.76
CA GLY A 180 12.09 -39.05 -10.56
C GLY A 180 11.19 -38.11 -9.73
N ARG A 181 11.45 -38.00 -8.42
CA ARG A 181 10.82 -37.07 -7.47
C ARG A 181 11.69 -35.83 -7.27
N ALA A 182 12.17 -35.22 -8.35
CA ALA A 182 12.94 -33.98 -8.22
C ALA A 182 12.19 -33.01 -7.30
N PRO A 183 12.85 -32.40 -6.29
CA PRO A 183 12.19 -31.39 -5.49
C PRO A 183 11.69 -30.32 -6.45
N THR A 184 10.38 -30.10 -6.46
CA THR A 184 9.75 -28.98 -7.15
C THR A 184 10.57 -27.73 -6.81
N SER A 185 11.08 -27.02 -7.82
CA SER A 185 11.77 -25.74 -7.61
C SER A 185 10.97 -24.93 -6.59
N ARG A 186 11.56 -24.67 -5.42
CA ARG A 186 10.87 -23.96 -4.34
C ARG A 186 10.43 -22.61 -4.90
N VAL A 187 9.13 -22.36 -4.87
CA VAL A 187 8.57 -21.09 -5.32
C VAL A 187 8.96 -20.06 -4.27
N MET A 188 9.77 -19.07 -4.67
CA MET A 188 10.07 -17.94 -3.79
C MET A 188 8.78 -17.29 -3.30
N GLN A 189 8.75 -16.91 -2.02
CA GLN A 189 7.60 -16.26 -1.39
C GLN A 189 8.00 -14.85 -0.96
N PRO A 190 8.15 -13.90 -1.92
CA PRO A 190 8.49 -12.53 -1.57
C PRO A 190 7.34 -11.88 -0.81
N PHE A 191 7.68 -11.07 0.18
CA PHE A 191 6.74 -10.24 0.90
C PHE A 191 6.11 -9.21 -0.04
N THR A 192 4.79 -9.03 0.06
CA THR A 192 4.06 -8.05 -0.76
C THR A 192 3.72 -6.77 -0.02
N SER A 193 3.86 -6.79 1.30
CA SER A 193 3.67 -5.67 2.22
C SER A 193 4.61 -5.81 3.42
N LEU A 194 4.93 -4.70 4.08
CA LEU A 194 5.73 -4.73 5.31
C LEU A 194 4.96 -5.36 6.47
N ASP A 195 3.63 -5.27 6.49
CA ASP A 195 2.78 -5.83 7.54
C ASP A 195 2.89 -7.37 7.60
N GLU A 196 3.15 -8.03 6.47
CA GLU A 196 3.39 -9.48 6.43
C GLU A 196 4.61 -9.89 7.27
N LEU A 197 5.56 -8.99 7.53
CA LEU A 197 6.70 -9.29 8.40
C LEU A 197 6.26 -9.64 9.82
N LEU A 198 5.09 -9.17 10.28
CA LEU A 198 4.53 -9.55 11.58
C LEU A 198 4.13 -11.02 11.67
N THR A 199 4.00 -11.70 10.53
CA THR A 199 3.77 -13.15 10.49
C THR A 199 5.05 -13.95 10.72
N VAL A 200 6.23 -13.31 10.62
CA VAL A 200 7.52 -13.96 10.83
C VAL A 200 7.74 -14.21 12.32
N PRO A 201 8.07 -15.45 12.73
CA PRO A 201 8.32 -15.77 14.13
C PRO A 201 9.38 -14.86 14.77
N GLY A 202 9.02 -14.23 15.88
CA GLY A 202 9.90 -13.34 16.64
C GLY A 202 9.90 -11.88 16.17
N MET A 203 9.24 -11.54 15.06
CA MET A 203 9.05 -10.14 14.67
C MET A 203 8.11 -9.42 15.64
N GLN A 204 8.44 -8.19 15.99
CA GLN A 204 7.64 -7.35 16.89
C GLN A 204 7.14 -6.10 16.15
N GLY A 205 5.89 -5.69 16.39
CA GLY A 205 5.32 -4.48 15.82
C GLY A 205 6.15 -3.23 16.11
N ALA A 206 6.64 -3.09 17.34
CA ALA A 206 7.47 -1.96 17.75
C ALA A 206 8.79 -1.85 16.95
N TRP A 207 9.38 -2.98 16.54
CA TRP A 207 10.59 -2.97 15.71
C TRP A 207 10.27 -2.58 14.27
N LEU A 208 9.16 -3.10 13.73
CA LEU A 208 8.71 -2.75 12.39
C LEU A 208 8.36 -1.26 12.31
N ASP A 209 7.64 -0.72 13.29
CA ASP A 209 7.30 0.70 13.38
C ASP A 209 8.57 1.58 13.43
N ALA A 210 9.56 1.17 14.23
CA ALA A 210 10.82 1.89 14.35
C ALA A 210 11.68 1.84 13.07
N LEU A 211 11.51 0.83 12.22
CA LEU A 211 12.26 0.63 10.97
C LEU A 211 11.44 0.93 9.71
N ALA A 212 10.18 1.34 9.83
CA ALA A 212 9.27 1.51 8.69
C ALA A 212 9.78 2.52 7.64
N ALA A 213 10.54 3.52 8.08
CA ALA A 213 11.17 4.50 7.19
C ALA A 213 12.41 3.95 6.46
N ASP A 214 13.06 2.92 7.00
CA ASP A 214 14.30 2.32 6.50
C ASP A 214 14.05 1.05 5.67
N LEU A 215 12.82 0.50 5.66
CA LEU A 215 12.46 -0.75 4.99
C LEU A 215 11.53 -0.57 3.79
N THR A 216 11.62 -1.48 2.83
CA THR A 216 10.70 -1.61 1.69
C THR A 216 10.55 -3.06 1.25
N VAL A 217 9.50 -3.34 0.46
CA VAL A 217 9.28 -4.62 -0.25
C VAL A 217 9.34 -4.45 -1.79
N ASP A 218 9.51 -3.21 -2.25
CA ASP A 218 9.40 -2.83 -3.67
C ASP A 218 10.74 -2.36 -4.27
N GLY A 219 11.84 -2.65 -3.57
CA GLY A 219 13.19 -2.35 -4.06
C GLY A 219 13.64 -3.28 -5.18
N ASP A 220 14.85 -3.03 -5.66
CA ASP A 220 15.53 -3.82 -6.68
C ASP A 220 16.92 -4.29 -6.22
N GLY A 221 17.17 -4.26 -4.90
CA GLY A 221 18.46 -4.58 -4.30
C GLY A 221 19.53 -3.50 -4.47
N ARG A 222 19.23 -2.36 -5.11
CA ARG A 222 20.14 -1.21 -5.19
C ARG A 222 19.79 -0.18 -4.13
N VAL A 223 20.82 0.37 -3.48
CA VAL A 223 20.67 1.38 -2.43
C VAL A 223 21.23 2.71 -2.91
N ASN A 224 20.41 3.77 -2.89
CA ASN A 224 20.82 5.12 -3.22
C ASN A 224 21.62 5.73 -2.06
N ARG A 225 22.92 5.90 -2.27
CA ARG A 225 23.85 6.33 -1.23
C ARG A 225 23.66 7.77 -0.79
N ARG A 226 23.02 8.61 -1.62
CA ARG A 226 22.83 10.04 -1.34
C ARG A 226 21.64 10.30 -0.41
N SER A 227 20.62 9.46 -0.49
CA SER A 227 19.35 9.62 0.24
C SER A 227 19.18 8.62 1.38
N ALA A 228 19.83 7.46 1.32
CA ALA A 228 19.70 6.42 2.34
C ALA A 228 20.22 6.87 3.71
N SER A 229 19.54 6.40 4.77
CA SER A 229 19.97 6.65 6.15
C SER A 229 21.28 5.92 6.45
N ARG A 230 22.03 6.40 7.47
CA ARG A 230 23.28 5.72 7.89
C ARG A 230 23.05 4.25 8.27
N ARG A 231 21.87 3.93 8.81
CA ARG A 231 21.50 2.56 9.19
C ARG A 231 21.32 1.68 7.96
N VAL A 232 20.59 2.18 6.95
CA VAL A 232 20.42 1.49 5.66
C VAL A 232 21.75 1.29 4.96
N LEU A 233 22.61 2.32 4.93
CA LEU A 233 23.95 2.21 4.33
C LEU A 233 24.83 1.15 5.00
N ALA A 234 24.79 1.06 6.33
CA ALA A 234 25.54 0.06 7.06
C ALA A 234 25.01 -1.37 6.81
N ALA A 235 23.72 -1.51 6.50
CA ALA A 235 23.03 -2.77 6.24
C ALA A 235 22.98 -3.16 4.74
N ALA A 236 23.41 -2.27 3.84
CA ALA A 236 23.34 -2.50 2.41
C ALA A 236 24.30 -3.62 1.98
N THR A 237 23.75 -4.74 1.53
CA THR A 237 24.50 -5.88 0.97
C THR A 237 24.57 -5.86 -0.57
N GLY A 238 23.73 -5.01 -1.19
CA GLY A 238 23.61 -4.87 -2.63
C GLY A 238 24.49 -3.79 -3.25
N THR A 239 24.13 -3.37 -4.46
CA THR A 239 24.88 -2.33 -5.19
C THR A 239 24.51 -0.94 -4.69
N LEU A 240 25.52 -0.11 -4.39
CA LEU A 240 25.31 1.30 -4.08
C LEU A 240 25.25 2.14 -5.36
N VAL A 241 24.21 2.96 -5.48
CA VAL A 241 23.99 3.88 -6.60
C VAL A 241 23.93 5.32 -6.10
N ASP A 242 24.13 6.30 -6.99
CA ASP A 242 24.04 7.74 -6.67
C ASP A 242 22.70 8.36 -7.08
N ARG A 243 21.79 7.57 -7.62
CA ARG A 243 20.48 8.04 -8.09
C ARG A 243 19.41 7.03 -7.71
N PRO A 244 18.14 7.46 -7.55
CA PRO A 244 17.04 6.54 -7.36
C PRO A 244 16.97 5.52 -8.50
N SER A 245 16.99 4.24 -8.18
CA SER A 245 16.63 3.16 -9.13
C SER A 245 15.12 2.92 -9.14
N ARG A 246 14.45 3.23 -8.02
CA ARG A 246 13.03 3.04 -7.81
C ARG A 246 12.39 4.27 -7.16
N LEU A 247 11.29 4.73 -7.75
CA LEU A 247 10.46 5.80 -7.19
C LEU A 247 9.07 5.26 -6.88
N LEU A 248 8.59 5.55 -5.68
CA LEU A 248 7.20 5.33 -5.29
C LEU A 248 6.46 6.65 -5.39
N VAL A 249 5.41 6.68 -6.20
CA VAL A 249 4.45 7.77 -6.25
C VAL A 249 3.22 7.34 -5.46
N VAL A 250 2.92 8.06 -4.38
CA VAL A 250 1.67 7.90 -3.64
C VAL A 250 0.76 9.05 -4.01
N SER A 251 -0.41 8.73 -4.55
CA SER A 251 -1.42 9.70 -4.96
C SER A 251 -2.71 9.45 -4.21
N ARG A 252 -3.22 10.46 -3.53
CA ARG A 252 -4.54 10.45 -2.89
C ARG A 252 -5.48 11.34 -3.66
N GLY A 253 -6.60 10.79 -4.12
CA GLY A 253 -7.67 11.51 -4.81
C GLY A 253 -8.96 11.56 -4.00
N TRP A 254 -9.71 12.64 -4.14
CA TRP A 254 -11.03 12.83 -3.52
C TRP A 254 -11.90 13.77 -4.34
N ARG A 255 -13.20 13.78 -4.08
CA ARG A 255 -14.12 14.79 -4.60
C ARG A 255 -14.24 15.92 -3.58
N ARG A 256 -14.28 17.18 -4.02
CA ARG A 256 -14.57 18.32 -3.13
C ARG A 256 -15.87 18.07 -2.37
N ASP A 257 -15.86 18.51 -1.11
CA ASP A 257 -17.00 18.40 -0.19
C ASP A 257 -17.47 16.95 0.06
N HIS A 258 -16.61 15.96 -0.17
CA HIS A 258 -16.87 14.56 0.15
C HIS A 258 -15.73 13.93 0.96
N VAL A 259 -16.09 13.06 1.89
CA VAL A 259 -15.13 12.43 2.83
C VAL A 259 -14.41 11.21 2.25
N LEU A 260 -14.86 10.71 1.10
CA LEU A 260 -14.33 9.47 0.53
C LEU A 260 -13.07 9.78 -0.26
N THR A 261 -12.00 9.08 0.08
CA THR A 261 -10.71 9.21 -0.59
C THR A 261 -10.29 7.89 -1.20
N ARG A 262 -9.43 7.95 -2.21
CA ARG A 262 -8.78 6.79 -2.80
C ARG A 262 -7.29 7.05 -2.83
N GLU A 263 -6.50 6.08 -2.42
CA GLU A 263 -5.05 6.15 -2.50
C GLU A 263 -4.54 5.15 -3.54
N ILE A 264 -3.59 5.57 -4.36
CA ILE A 264 -2.88 4.75 -5.32
C ILE A 264 -1.38 4.88 -5.05
N GLN A 265 -0.72 3.74 -4.96
CA GLN A 265 0.72 3.62 -4.79
C GLN A 265 1.30 2.97 -6.04
N ALA A 266 2.09 3.72 -6.79
CA ALA A 266 2.70 3.27 -8.04
C ALA A 266 4.22 3.28 -7.91
N VAL A 267 4.84 2.11 -8.08
CA VAL A 267 6.30 1.95 -8.06
C VAL A 267 6.80 1.95 -9.50
N PHE A 268 7.77 2.81 -9.76
CA PHE A 268 8.41 2.97 -11.06
C PHE A 268 9.89 2.60 -10.98
N ASP A 269 10.34 1.86 -12.00
CA ASP A 269 11.75 1.67 -12.33
C ASP A 269 12.24 2.91 -13.09
N VAL A 270 13.37 3.47 -12.65
CA VAL A 270 13.97 4.65 -13.26
C VAL A 270 14.96 4.21 -14.33
N SER A 271 14.65 4.46 -15.60
CA SER A 271 15.48 4.08 -16.73
C SER A 271 15.81 5.31 -17.58
N GLY A 272 16.96 5.94 -17.30
CA GLY A 272 17.35 7.19 -17.95
C GLY A 272 16.36 8.32 -17.63
N ALA A 273 15.64 8.79 -18.66
CA ALA A 273 14.62 9.84 -18.52
C ALA A 273 13.18 9.31 -18.48
N GLU A 274 13.00 7.98 -18.43
CA GLU A 274 11.70 7.33 -18.43
C GLU A 274 11.43 6.63 -17.09
N LEU A 275 10.14 6.61 -16.70
CA LEU A 275 9.67 5.86 -15.55
C LEU A 275 8.82 4.68 -16.02
N ARG A 276 9.27 3.46 -15.74
CA ARG A 276 8.55 2.24 -16.14
C ARG A 276 7.77 1.67 -14.96
N LEU A 277 6.47 1.51 -15.13
CA LEU A 277 5.60 1.00 -14.06
C LEU A 277 6.01 -0.45 -13.72
N VAL A 278 6.28 -0.70 -12.44
CA VAL A 278 6.59 -2.04 -11.91
C VAL A 278 5.42 -2.58 -11.12
N ARG A 279 4.83 -1.73 -10.28
CA ARG A 279 3.76 -2.15 -9.37
C ARG A 279 2.72 -1.06 -9.22
N TRP A 280 1.47 -1.49 -9.12
CA TRP A 280 0.32 -0.63 -8.90
C TRP A 280 -0.53 -1.22 -7.78
N ARG A 281 -0.74 -0.46 -6.71
CA ARG A 281 -1.62 -0.83 -5.60
C ARG A 281 -2.67 0.25 -5.39
N GLU A 282 -3.91 -0.18 -5.20
CA GLU A 282 -5.03 0.70 -4.83
C GLU A 282 -5.44 0.40 -3.39
N GLN A 283 -5.70 1.46 -2.61
CA GLN A 283 -6.16 1.35 -1.23
C GLN A 283 -7.35 2.29 -0.99
N ASP A 284 -8.33 1.79 -0.25
CA ASP A 284 -9.40 2.59 0.32
C ASP A 284 -8.94 3.24 1.63
N ARG A 285 -9.25 4.53 1.80
CA ARG A 285 -8.88 5.34 2.97
C ARG A 285 -10.07 6.17 3.44
#